data_AF-A0A7Y0BL34-F1
#
_entry.id   AF-A0A7Y0BL34-F1
#
_cell.length_a   1.000
_cell.length_b   1.000
_cell.length_c   1.000
_cell.angle_alpha   90.00
_cell.angle_beta   90.00
_cell.angle_gamma   90.00
#
_symmetry.space_group_name_H-M   'P 1'
#
loop_
_entity.id
_entity.type
_entity.pdbx_description
1 polymer ?
#
loop_
_entity_poly.entity_id
_entity_poly.type
_entity_poly.pdbx_seq_one_letter_code
_entity_poly.pdbx_strand_id
1 'polypeptide(L)'
;MLALIAALALATAATSEPVPSASKAVVPVAKAATLTPRLQAIMAKGDGASRETAYPITRLRDEYAIVNLLGATPVSQESVTEGGKFDVLTVRVVKTGETRQMWFNLAQVGKAPRHSPARRKRAHH
;
A
#
# COMPACT_ATOMS: atom_id res chain seq x y z
N MET A 1 19.31 -55.43 -20.45
CA MET A 1 20.48 -54.52 -20.41
C MET A 1 20.11 -53.23 -21.11
N LEU A 2 20.32 -52.09 -20.44
CA LEU A 2 20.48 -50.70 -20.94
C LEU A 2 19.47 -50.19 -22.00
N ALA A 3 18.52 -49.32 -21.66
CA ALA A 3 18.64 -47.86 -21.47
C ALA A 3 18.85 -47.06 -22.77
N LEU A 4 17.85 -46.27 -23.18
CA LEU A 4 18.03 -44.86 -23.51
C LEU A 4 16.68 -44.13 -23.56
N ILE A 5 16.51 -43.21 -22.61
CA ILE A 5 15.47 -42.18 -22.61
C ILE A 5 16.06 -40.97 -23.33
N ALA A 6 15.38 -40.45 -24.35
CA ALA A 6 15.67 -39.13 -24.91
C ALA A 6 14.35 -38.39 -25.15
N ALA A 7 13.84 -37.75 -24.10
CA ALA A 7 12.77 -36.78 -24.20
C ALA A 7 13.39 -35.43 -24.61
N LEU A 8 13.12 -35.01 -25.84
CA LEU A 8 13.51 -33.71 -26.37
C LEU A 8 12.56 -32.64 -25.81
N ALA A 9 12.98 -31.95 -24.75
CA ALA A 9 12.31 -30.76 -24.25
C ALA A 9 12.79 -29.53 -25.04
N LEU A 10 11.90 -28.95 -25.83
CA LEU A 10 12.14 -27.70 -26.54
C LEU A 10 11.99 -26.53 -25.54
N ALA A 11 13.11 -26.02 -25.04
CA ALA A 11 13.15 -24.84 -24.18
C ALA A 11 12.90 -23.58 -25.01
N THR A 12 11.80 -22.87 -24.75
CA THR A 12 11.60 -21.51 -25.24
C THR A 12 12.33 -20.57 -24.30
N ALA A 13 13.47 -20.04 -24.74
CA ALA A 13 14.19 -18.98 -24.06
C ALA A 13 13.38 -17.68 -24.17
N ALA A 14 12.75 -17.25 -23.07
CA ALA A 14 12.25 -15.89 -22.93
C ALA A 14 13.45 -15.00 -22.58
N THR A 15 13.94 -14.29 -23.59
CA THR A 15 14.90 -13.18 -23.48
C THR A 15 14.40 -12.18 -22.44
N SER A 16 14.99 -12.18 -21.25
CA SER A 16 14.85 -11.09 -20.30
C SER A 16 15.90 -10.05 -20.64
N GLU A 17 15.48 -8.94 -21.24
CA GLU A 17 16.36 -7.78 -21.42
C GLU A 17 16.75 -7.20 -20.04
N PRO A 18 18.02 -6.79 -19.85
CA PRO A 18 18.42 -6.12 -18.63
C PRO A 18 17.94 -4.66 -18.70
N VAL A 19 16.90 -4.32 -17.93
CA VAL A 19 16.48 -2.93 -17.77
C VAL A 19 17.58 -2.17 -17.00
N PRO A 20 18.19 -1.10 -17.55
CA PRO A 20 19.29 -0.41 -16.90
C PRO A 20 18.83 0.37 -15.68
N SER A 21 19.44 0.03 -14.55
CA SER A 21 19.43 0.79 -13.29
C SER A 21 20.10 2.16 -13.48
N ALA A 22 19.33 3.25 -13.46
CA ALA A 22 19.75 4.54 -12.90
C ALA A 22 18.60 5.55 -12.83
N SER A 23 18.00 5.70 -11.64
CA SER A 23 17.74 7.04 -11.13
C SER A 23 18.00 7.02 -9.63
N LYS A 24 19.06 7.75 -9.24
CA LYS A 24 19.29 8.23 -7.90
C LYS A 24 18.06 9.02 -7.45
N ALA A 25 17.02 8.35 -6.98
CA ALA A 25 16.19 8.93 -5.94
C ALA A 25 16.97 8.71 -4.65
N VAL A 26 17.69 9.75 -4.21
CA VAL A 26 18.04 9.86 -2.80
C VAL A 26 16.69 9.94 -2.08
N VAL A 27 16.14 8.77 -1.73
CA VAL A 27 14.99 8.70 -0.85
C VAL A 27 15.54 9.25 0.46
N PRO A 28 15.10 10.43 0.94
CA PRO A 28 15.57 10.91 2.22
C PRO A 28 15.23 9.82 3.22
N VAL A 29 16.25 9.31 3.91
CA VAL A 29 16.10 8.38 5.03
C VAL A 29 15.00 8.95 5.89
N ALA A 30 13.83 8.32 5.84
CA ALA A 30 12.63 8.84 6.43
C ALA A 30 12.93 9.01 7.92
N LYS A 31 12.82 10.23 8.43
CA LYS A 31 12.69 10.49 9.86
C LYS A 31 11.64 9.49 10.36
N ALA A 32 12.06 8.58 11.24
CA ALA A 32 11.26 7.43 11.67
C ALA A 32 9.80 7.85 11.87
N ALA A 33 8.90 7.29 11.05
CA ALA A 33 7.48 7.60 11.15
C ALA A 33 7.04 7.28 12.57
N THR A 34 6.66 8.31 13.33
CA THR A 34 6.23 8.13 14.72
C THR A 34 4.76 7.70 14.71
N LEU A 35 4.42 6.67 15.48
CA LEU A 35 3.03 6.25 15.62
C LEU A 35 2.24 7.37 16.30
N THR A 36 1.37 8.03 15.55
CA THR A 36 0.47 9.07 16.08
C THR A 36 -0.90 8.48 16.39
N PRO A 37 -1.71 9.09 17.28
CA PRO A 37 -3.08 8.63 17.55
C PRO A 37 -3.94 8.50 16.29
N ARG A 38 -3.68 9.36 15.29
CA ARG A 38 -4.34 9.28 13.98
C ARG A 38 -3.99 8.01 13.22
N LEU A 39 -2.69 7.70 13.09
CA LEU A 39 -2.23 6.52 12.37
C LEU A 39 -2.66 5.24 13.10
N GLN A 40 -2.61 5.23 14.44
CA GLN A 40 -3.14 4.16 15.26
C GLN A 40 -4.63 3.93 15.01
N ALA A 41 -5.44 4.99 14.95
CA ALA A 41 -6.88 4.86 14.68
C ALA A 41 -7.20 4.38 13.25
N ILE A 42 -6.31 4.60 12.28
CA ILE A 42 -6.43 4.05 10.93
C ILE A 42 -6.07 2.57 10.94
N MET A 43 -4.93 2.22 11.54
CA MET A 43 -4.43 0.85 11.60
C MET A 43 -5.28 -0.07 12.49
N ALA A 44 -6.09 0.48 13.40
CA ALA A 44 -7.06 -0.29 14.18
C ALA A 44 -8.29 -0.75 13.36
N LYS A 45 -8.48 -0.24 12.14
CA LYS A 45 -9.68 -0.51 11.32
C LYS A 45 -9.48 -1.57 10.24
N GLY A 46 -8.26 -2.05 10.06
CA GLY A 46 -7.91 -3.03 9.03
C GLY A 46 -6.41 -3.28 9.00
N ASP A 47 -6.00 -4.24 8.18
CA ASP A 47 -4.60 -4.65 8.02
C ASP A 47 -4.02 -4.29 6.63
N GLY A 48 -4.86 -3.78 5.72
CA GLY A 48 -4.49 -3.44 4.36
C GLY A 48 -4.11 -4.62 3.48
N ALA A 49 -4.41 -5.87 3.86
CA ALA A 49 -4.07 -7.05 3.07
C ALA A 49 -4.98 -7.22 1.84
N SER A 50 -6.22 -6.72 1.91
CA SER A 50 -7.17 -6.76 0.82
C SER A 50 -7.99 -5.48 0.73
N ARG A 51 -8.86 -5.42 -0.28
CA ARG A 51 -9.83 -4.34 -0.47
C ARG A 51 -10.77 -4.18 0.74
N GLU A 52 -11.21 -5.29 1.32
CA GLU A 52 -12.15 -5.33 2.45
C GLU A 52 -11.52 -4.82 3.74
N THR A 53 -10.21 -5.06 3.92
CA THR A 53 -9.45 -4.65 5.09
C THR A 53 -8.54 -3.44 4.82
N ALA A 54 -8.74 -2.75 3.69
CA ALA A 54 -7.95 -1.61 3.25
C ALA A 54 -7.90 -0.50 4.31
N TYR A 55 -6.73 0.09 4.54
CA TYR A 55 -6.57 1.17 5.51
C TYR A 55 -7.40 2.40 5.09
N PRO A 56 -8.37 2.86 5.91
CA PRO A 56 -9.21 3.98 5.54
C PRO A 56 -8.49 5.31 5.79
N ILE A 57 -7.90 5.88 4.75
CA ILE A 57 -7.15 7.13 4.85
C ILE A 57 -7.99 8.34 4.38
N THR A 58 -7.69 9.49 4.97
CA THR A 58 -8.27 10.79 4.57
C THR A 58 -7.23 11.75 4.01
N ARG A 59 -5.94 11.38 4.08
CA ARG A 59 -4.80 12.15 3.55
C ARG A 59 -3.80 11.19 2.94
N LEU A 60 -3.31 11.49 1.74
CA LEU A 60 -2.30 10.66 1.05
C LEU A 60 -1.01 10.51 1.86
N ARG A 61 -0.60 11.54 2.62
CA ARG A 61 0.59 11.45 3.49
C ARG A 61 0.50 10.33 4.55
N ASP A 62 -0.71 9.91 4.92
CA ASP A 62 -0.89 8.85 5.92
C ASP A 62 -0.53 7.48 5.33
N GLU A 63 -0.65 7.28 4.01
CA GLU A 63 -0.28 6.05 3.29
C GLU A 63 1.20 5.71 3.49
N TYR A 64 2.09 6.61 3.07
CA TYR A 64 3.53 6.41 3.22
C TYR A 64 3.97 6.36 4.68
N ALA A 65 3.27 7.06 5.58
CA ALA A 65 3.54 6.97 7.01
C ALA A 65 3.24 5.57 7.58
N ILE A 66 2.15 4.94 7.13
CA ILE A 66 1.80 3.56 7.51
C ILE A 66 2.83 2.57 6.94
N VAL A 67 3.22 2.73 5.67
CA VAL A 67 4.27 1.88 5.04
C VAL A 67 5.58 1.94 5.84
N ASN A 68 6.02 3.14 6.19
CA ASN A 68 7.24 3.34 6.99
C ASN A 68 7.10 2.77 8.41
N LEU A 69 5.95 2.92 9.06
CA LEU A 69 5.67 2.35 10.38
C LEU A 69 5.75 0.82 10.38
N LEU A 70 5.34 0.18 9.29
CA LEU A 70 5.41 -1.26 9.10
C LEU A 70 6.80 -1.74 8.67
N GLY A 71 7.79 -0.85 8.58
CA GLY A 71 9.14 -1.18 8.20
C GLY A 71 9.23 -1.71 6.76
N ALA A 72 8.45 -1.14 5.85
CA ALA A 72 8.44 -1.50 4.44
C ALA A 72 8.80 -0.31 3.55
N THR A 73 9.16 -0.59 2.31
CA THR A 73 9.46 0.42 1.27
C THR A 73 8.58 0.18 0.04
N PRO A 74 7.96 1.20 -0.54
CA PRO A 74 7.17 1.04 -1.76
C PRO A 74 8.07 0.65 -2.94
N VAL A 75 7.58 -0.27 -3.77
CA VAL A 75 8.23 -0.76 -4.99
C VAL A 75 7.46 -0.31 -6.23
N SER A 76 6.12 -0.41 -6.18
CA SER A 76 5.22 0.09 -7.22
C SER A 76 3.87 0.48 -6.62
N GLN A 77 3.07 1.20 -7.41
CA GLN A 77 1.78 1.71 -7.01
C GLN A 77 0.78 1.58 -8.17
N GLU A 78 -0.48 1.30 -7.83
CA GLU A 78 -1.61 1.25 -8.75
C GLU A 78 -2.85 1.88 -8.12
N SER A 79 -3.62 2.63 -8.91
CA SER A 79 -4.93 3.14 -8.50
C SER A 79 -6.05 2.25 -9.02
N VAL A 80 -6.86 1.71 -8.11
CA VAL A 80 -8.01 0.85 -8.44
C VAL A 80 -9.31 1.62 -8.17
N THR A 81 -10.19 1.71 -9.17
CA THR A 81 -11.48 2.42 -9.05
C THR A 81 -12.70 1.49 -9.06
N GLU A 82 -12.50 0.21 -9.35
CA GLU A 82 -13.60 -0.76 -9.45
C GLU A 82 -14.26 -1.00 -8.08
N GLY A 83 -15.50 -0.53 -7.96
CA GLY A 83 -16.32 -0.57 -6.74
C GLY A 83 -15.73 0.15 -5.51
N GLY A 84 -14.85 1.13 -5.74
CA GLY A 84 -14.33 2.02 -4.71
C GLY A 84 -13.03 2.65 -5.17
N LYS A 85 -12.62 3.75 -4.52
CA LYS A 85 -11.36 4.41 -4.83
C LYS A 85 -10.29 3.87 -3.89
N PHE A 86 -9.34 3.13 -4.44
CA PHE A 86 -8.24 2.53 -3.69
C PHE A 86 -6.89 2.91 -4.28
N ASP A 87 -5.90 3.03 -3.42
CA ASP A 87 -4.48 2.95 -3.79
C ASP A 87 -3.96 1.59 -3.36
N VAL A 88 -3.18 0.95 -4.22
CA VAL A 88 -2.55 -0.34 -3.95
C VAL A 88 -1.05 -0.16 -4.09
N LEU A 89 -0.33 -0.28 -2.98
CA LEU A 89 1.12 -0.26 -2.95
C LEU A 89 1.66 -1.69 -2.93
N THR A 90 2.50 -2.02 -3.88
CA THR A 90 3.40 -3.17 -3.72
C THR A 90 4.58 -2.70 -2.89
N VAL A 91 4.76 -3.28 -1.71
CA VAL A 91 5.82 -2.91 -0.76
C VAL A 91 6.77 -4.06 -0.51
N ARG A 92 8.03 -3.75 -0.22
CA ARG A 92 9.04 -4.69 0.25
C ARG A 92 9.28 -4.50 1.75
N VAL A 93 9.08 -5.53 2.55
CA VAL A 93 9.37 -5.51 3.98
C VAL A 93 10.87 -5.50 4.18
N VAL A 94 11.41 -4.51 4.88
CA VAL A 94 12.87 -4.33 5.02
C VAL A 94 13.49 -5.47 5.83
N LYS A 95 12.78 -5.94 6.86
CA LYS A 95 13.27 -7.00 7.76
C LYS A 95 13.40 -8.35 7.07
N THR A 96 12.46 -8.71 6.21
CA THR A 96 12.36 -10.06 5.61
C THR A 96 12.70 -10.09 4.12
N GLY A 97 12.66 -8.94 3.45
CA GLY A 97 12.78 -8.84 2.00
C GLY A 97 11.52 -9.25 1.24
N GLU A 98 10.46 -9.68 1.92
CA GLU A 98 9.18 -10.13 1.35
C GLU A 98 8.45 -8.99 0.65
N THR A 99 7.88 -9.29 -0.52
CA THR A 99 7.02 -8.37 -1.26
C THR A 99 5.56 -8.68 -1.00
N ARG A 100 4.76 -7.67 -0.65
CA ARG A 100 3.32 -7.81 -0.45
C ARG A 100 2.57 -6.58 -0.95
N GLN A 101 1.28 -6.75 -1.23
CA GLN A 101 0.39 -5.64 -1.53
C GLN A 101 -0.16 -5.03 -0.24
N MET A 102 -0.36 -3.72 -0.26
CA MET A 102 -1.02 -2.95 0.77
C MET A 102 -2.12 -2.08 0.15
N TRP A 103 -3.34 -2.26 0.63
CA TRP A 103 -4.54 -1.59 0.14
C TRP A 103 -4.91 -0.41 1.03
N PHE A 104 -5.18 0.72 0.38
CA PHE A 104 -5.59 1.97 1.02
C PHE A 104 -6.90 2.45 0.44
N ASN A 105 -7.91 2.64 1.28
CA ASN A 105 -9.20 3.16 0.86
C ASN A 105 -9.18 4.70 0.85
N LEU A 106 -9.37 5.27 -0.33
CA LEU A 106 -9.30 6.71 -0.60
C LEU A 106 -10.68 7.39 -0.63
N ALA A 107 -11.76 6.71 -0.23
CA ALA A 107 -13.14 7.20 -0.36
C ALA A 107 -13.39 8.55 0.32
N GLN A 108 -12.58 8.94 1.30
CA GLN A 108 -12.70 10.18 2.04
C GLN A 108 -11.58 11.19 1.72
N VAL A 109 -10.63 10.85 0.85
CA VAL A 109 -9.54 11.76 0.47
C VAL A 109 -10.11 12.90 -0.38
N GLY A 110 -9.80 14.14 -0.01
CA GLY A 110 -10.29 15.35 -0.70
C GLY A 110 -11.75 15.72 -0.40
N LYS A 111 -12.44 14.95 0.46
CA LYS A 111 -13.78 15.32 0.93
C LYS A 111 -13.67 16.27 2.12
N ALA A 112 -14.47 17.33 2.12
CA ALA A 112 -14.61 18.20 3.29
C ALA A 112 -15.04 17.36 4.50
N PRO A 113 -14.59 17.69 5.72
CA PRO A 113 -15.11 17.05 6.92
C PRO A 113 -16.63 17.18 6.91
N ARG A 114 -17.35 16.06 7.05
CA ARG A 114 -18.79 16.14 7.25
C ARG A 114 -19.01 16.83 8.60
N HIS A 115 -19.33 18.12 8.57
CA HIS A 115 -19.81 18.82 9.75
C HIS A 115 -21.08 18.11 10.19
N SER A 116 -21.02 17.39 11.32
CA SER A 116 -22.23 17.08 12.08
C SER A 116 -22.89 18.42 12.38
N PRO A 117 -24.17 18.66 11.99
CA PRO A 117 -24.84 19.86 12.42
C PRO A 117 -24.86 19.81 13.94
N ALA A 118 -24.09 20.71 14.56
CA ALA A 118 -24.08 20.88 15.99
C ALA A 118 -25.53 21.04 16.42
N ARG A 119 -26.01 20.12 17.26
CA ARG A 119 -27.32 20.17 17.89
C ARG A 119 -27.38 21.50 18.65
N ARG A 120 -27.89 22.56 18.00
CA ARG A 120 -28.27 23.80 18.66
C ARG A 120 -29.37 23.41 19.63
N LYS A 121 -29.00 23.15 20.89
CA LYS A 121 -29.97 23.19 21.99
C LYS A 121 -30.49 24.63 22.00
N ARG A 122 -31.65 24.85 21.39
CA ARG A 122 -32.45 26.05 21.64
C ARG A 122 -32.83 25.96 23.12
N ALA A 123 -32.12 26.72 23.95
CA ALA A 123 -32.66 27.13 25.23
C ALA A 123 -33.81 28.09 24.89
N HIS A 124 -35.04 27.64 25.10
CA HIS A 124 -36.17 28.55 25.23
C HIS A 124 -36.40 28.72 26.73
N HIS A 125 -36.17 29.96 27.15
CA HIS A 125 -36.65 30.56 28.39
C HIS A 125 -38.18 30.49 28.47
#